data_AF-A0A7Y3LA66-F1
#
_entry.id   AF-A0A7Y3LA66-F1
#
_cell.length_a   1.000
_cell.length_b   1.000
_cell.length_c   1.000
_cell.angle_alpha   90.00
_cell.angle_beta   90.00
_cell.angle_gamma   90.00
#
_symmetry.space_group_name_H-M   'P 1'
#
loop_
_entity.id
_entity.type
_entity.pdbx_description
1 polymer ?
#
loop_
_entity_poly.entity_id
_entity_poly.type
_entity_poly.pdbx_seq_one_letter_code
_entity_poly.pdbx_strand_id
1 'polypeptide(L)'
;MSRWIAEWWKWKFELVIEDRDEIDGSYHDYPLDHPDEARSIEWIARRDRWIEEYREQSGGAPVCAVCGDEWTLAGDLHHRTYMHLGDERVSELVPLCRAHHVKVHEALERESSYLRMGRQYATDALIARLRAEMTNEVALLPAESEDQ
;
A
#
# COMPACT_ATOMS: atom_id res chain seq x y z
N MET A 1 -20.20 -6.99 17.10
CA MET A 1 -19.16 -5.97 17.36
C MET A 1 -17.87 -6.69 17.67
N SER A 2 -17.28 -7.27 16.63
CA SER A 2 -16.55 -8.51 16.79
C SER A 2 -15.07 -8.27 16.48
N ARG A 3 -14.27 -8.19 17.53
CA ARG A 3 -12.97 -8.84 17.85
C ARG A 3 -12.05 -9.42 16.74
N TRP A 4 -12.35 -9.28 15.45
CA TRP A 4 -11.68 -9.95 14.31
C TRP A 4 -10.55 -9.16 13.67
N ILE A 5 -10.39 -7.86 13.98
CA ILE A 5 -9.38 -6.99 13.34
C ILE A 5 -7.98 -7.14 13.97
N ALA A 6 -7.88 -7.64 15.22
CA ALA A 6 -6.62 -7.66 15.98
C ALA A 6 -5.81 -8.97 15.89
N GLU A 7 -6.39 -10.06 15.41
CA GLU A 7 -5.75 -11.40 15.39
C GLU A 7 -5.21 -11.81 14.00
N TRP A 8 -5.49 -11.02 12.96
CA TRP A 8 -5.09 -11.31 11.58
C TRP A 8 -3.56 -11.33 11.38
N TRP A 9 -2.81 -10.65 12.26
CA TRP A 9 -1.34 -10.54 12.18
C TRP A 9 -0.57 -11.78 12.68
N LYS A 10 -1.23 -12.77 13.31
CA LYS A 10 -0.55 -13.92 13.95
C LYS A 10 -0.65 -15.25 13.17
N TRP A 11 -1.50 -15.37 12.17
CA TRP A 11 -1.96 -16.68 11.66
C TRP A 11 -1.32 -17.19 10.36
N LYS A 12 -0.15 -16.69 9.95
CA LYS A 12 0.54 -17.15 8.72
C LYS A 12 1.98 -17.66 8.97
N PHE A 13 2.20 -18.34 10.10
CA PHE A 13 3.53 -18.73 10.60
C PHE A 13 3.94 -20.20 10.37
N GLU A 14 3.15 -21.04 9.70
CA GLU A 14 3.52 -22.44 9.44
C GLU A 14 3.28 -22.81 7.97
N LEU A 15 4.32 -23.37 7.32
CA LEU A 15 4.51 -23.74 5.89
C LEU A 15 5.19 -22.61 5.08
N VAL A 16 6.45 -22.69 4.60
CA VAL A 16 7.29 -23.80 4.14
C VAL A 16 8.79 -23.46 4.35
N ILE A 17 9.56 -24.47 4.80
CA ILE A 17 11.02 -24.55 4.86
C ILE A 17 11.55 -25.21 3.56
N GLU A 18 12.81 -24.90 3.21
CA GLU A 18 13.73 -25.59 2.27
C GLU A 18 13.75 -25.16 0.79
N ASP A 19 14.79 -24.40 0.46
CA ASP A 19 15.81 -24.61 -0.58
C ASP A 19 16.23 -23.29 -1.25
N ARG A 20 17.50 -22.96 -1.04
CA ARG A 20 18.16 -21.74 -1.48
C ARG A 20 19.29 -22.18 -2.39
N ASP A 21 18.96 -22.47 -3.65
CA ASP A 21 19.90 -22.48 -4.77
C ASP A 21 19.10 -22.44 -6.09
N GLU A 22 19.63 -21.68 -7.06
CA GLU A 22 19.17 -21.56 -8.45
C GLU A 22 18.07 -20.50 -8.73
N ILE A 23 18.51 -19.26 -9.01
CA ILE A 23 17.68 -18.21 -9.61
C ILE A 23 17.54 -18.51 -11.11
N ASP A 24 16.54 -19.31 -11.47
CA ASP A 24 15.94 -19.28 -12.80
C ASP A 24 15.02 -18.03 -12.87
N GLY A 25 15.04 -17.33 -14.00
CA GLY A 25 14.30 -16.09 -14.24
C GLY A 25 12.78 -16.23 -14.32
N SER A 26 12.16 -17.16 -13.60
CA SER A 26 10.73 -17.20 -13.38
C SER A 26 10.38 -16.24 -12.24
N TYR A 27 9.59 -15.24 -12.58
CA TYR A 27 9.06 -14.22 -11.68
C TYR A 27 8.10 -14.91 -10.69
N HIS A 28 8.65 -15.48 -9.62
CA HIS A 28 7.87 -15.99 -8.51
C HIS A 28 7.34 -14.81 -7.70
N ASP A 29 6.04 -14.64 -7.86
CA ASP A 29 5.12 -13.83 -7.06
C ASP A 29 5.46 -13.94 -5.57
N TYR A 30 6.25 -12.98 -5.06
CA TYR A 30 6.58 -12.90 -3.65
C TYR A 30 5.29 -12.70 -2.85
N PRO A 31 5.08 -13.44 -1.75
CA PRO A 31 3.86 -13.34 -0.99
C PRO A 31 3.61 -11.90 -0.54
N LEU A 32 2.41 -11.43 -0.83
CA LEU A 32 1.84 -10.15 -0.41
C LEU A 32 2.19 -9.87 1.06
N ASP A 33 3.03 -8.85 1.26
CA ASP A 33 3.45 -8.24 2.52
C ASP A 33 3.67 -9.18 3.70
N HIS A 34 4.92 -9.60 3.88
CA HIS A 34 5.35 -10.24 5.11
C HIS A 34 5.36 -9.23 6.26
N PRO A 35 4.65 -9.49 7.38
CA PRO A 35 4.53 -8.55 8.51
C PRO A 35 5.86 -8.27 9.24
N ASP A 36 6.89 -9.07 8.98
CA ASP A 36 8.23 -8.88 9.56
C ASP A 36 9.04 -7.83 8.79
N GLU A 37 8.82 -7.69 7.48
CA GLU A 37 9.47 -6.67 6.65
C GLU A 37 8.91 -5.28 6.95
N ALA A 38 7.58 -5.17 7.12
CA ALA A 38 6.90 -3.94 7.49
C ALA A 38 7.33 -3.36 8.87
N ARG A 39 7.98 -4.18 9.70
CA ARG A 39 8.49 -3.81 11.03
C ARG A 39 10.01 -3.85 11.13
N SER A 40 10.70 -4.15 10.03
CA SER A 40 12.15 -4.17 9.99
C SER A 40 12.71 -2.76 10.22
N ILE A 41 13.88 -2.68 10.87
CA ILE A 41 14.58 -1.40 11.08
C ILE A 41 14.92 -0.75 9.73
N GLU A 42 15.24 -1.56 8.72
CA GLU A 42 15.56 -1.12 7.36
C GLU A 42 14.35 -0.45 6.69
N TRP A 43 13.16 -1.05 6.79
CA TRP A 43 11.94 -0.46 6.23
C TRP A 43 11.52 0.81 6.97
N ILE A 44 11.65 0.85 8.30
CA ILE A 44 11.40 2.07 9.07
C ILE A 44 12.32 3.19 8.60
N ALA A 45 13.63 2.93 8.49
CA ALA A 45 14.59 3.90 7.98
C ALA A 45 14.32 4.29 6.52
N ARG A 46 13.86 3.36 5.68
CA ARG A 46 13.46 3.63 4.29
C ARG A 46 12.29 4.60 4.22
N ARG A 47 11.26 4.42 5.06
CA ARG A 47 10.08 5.30 5.14
C ARG A 47 10.45 6.72 5.58
N ASP A 48 11.36 6.84 6.53
CA ASP A 48 11.87 8.13 6.98
C ASP A 48 12.58 8.86 5.83
N ARG A 49 13.54 8.20 5.17
CA ARG A 49 14.25 8.77 4.01
C ARG A 49 13.31 9.12 2.86
N TRP A 50 12.30 8.29 2.61
CA TRP A 50 11.35 8.51 1.52
C TRP A 50 10.64 9.86 1.63
N ILE A 51 10.31 10.32 2.85
CA ILE A 51 9.66 11.62 3.06
C ILE A 51 10.56 12.77 2.58
N GLU A 52 11.85 12.70 2.91
CA GLU A 52 12.84 13.70 2.51
C GLU A 52 12.99 13.71 0.99
N GLU A 53 13.23 12.54 0.39
CA GLU A 53 13.37 12.38 -1.07
C GLU A 53 12.11 12.85 -1.82
N TYR A 54 10.91 12.55 -1.29
CA TYR A 54 9.65 12.98 -1.87
C TYR A 54 9.49 14.50 -1.82
N ARG A 55 9.83 15.14 -0.69
CA ARG A 55 9.74 16.60 -0.54
C ARG A 55 10.69 17.32 -1.48
N GLU A 56 11.91 16.80 -1.64
CA GLU A 56 12.89 17.34 -2.58
C GLU A 56 12.39 17.26 -4.03
N GLN A 57 11.73 16.17 -4.42
CA GLN A 57 11.24 15.97 -5.79
C GLN A 57 9.94 16.70 -6.09
N SER A 58 9.02 16.78 -5.13
CA SER A 58 7.66 17.32 -5.32
C SER A 58 7.50 18.78 -4.88
N GLY A 59 8.39 19.28 -4.01
CA GLY A 59 8.27 20.59 -3.39
C GLY A 59 7.20 20.69 -2.30
N GLY A 60 6.58 19.57 -1.88
CA GLY A 60 5.48 19.55 -0.93
C GLY A 60 5.48 18.33 0.00
N ALA A 61 4.58 18.36 1.00
CA ALA A 61 4.35 17.21 1.85
C ALA A 61 3.62 16.09 1.06
N PRO A 62 3.93 14.81 1.32
CA PRO A 62 3.20 13.72 0.72
C PRO A 62 1.74 13.74 1.21
N VAL A 63 0.83 13.33 0.33
CA VAL A 63 -0.59 13.15 0.63
C VAL A 63 -1.00 11.74 0.32
N CYS A 64 -1.99 11.22 1.03
CA CYS A 64 -2.58 9.92 0.74
C CYS A 64 -3.04 9.88 -0.70
N ALA A 65 -2.54 8.92 -1.47
CA ALA A 65 -2.88 8.79 -2.87
C ALA A 65 -4.35 8.39 -3.11
N VAL A 66 -5.19 8.17 -2.09
CA VAL A 66 -6.64 7.98 -2.28
C VAL A 66 -7.41 9.21 -1.79
N CYS A 67 -7.27 9.59 -0.52
CA CYS A 67 -8.08 10.67 0.06
C CYS A 67 -7.51 12.07 -0.08
N GLY A 68 -6.22 12.22 -0.38
CA GLY A 68 -5.57 13.53 -0.47
C GLY A 68 -5.24 14.17 0.87
N ASP A 69 -5.58 13.55 2.00
CA ASP A 69 -5.14 14.00 3.33
C ASP A 69 -3.60 13.98 3.43
N GLU A 70 -3.05 14.92 4.20
CA GLU A 70 -1.61 14.95 4.47
C GLU A 70 -1.15 13.61 5.06
N TRP A 71 -0.13 13.03 4.44
CA TRP A 71 0.41 11.75 4.85
C TRP A 71 1.57 11.95 5.84
N THR A 72 1.58 11.14 6.89
CA THR A 72 2.63 11.09 7.90
C THR A 72 3.06 9.64 8.13
N LEU A 73 4.09 9.41 8.95
CA LEU A 73 4.53 8.07 9.35
C LEU A 73 3.48 7.25 10.13
N ALA A 74 2.31 7.82 10.42
CA ALA A 74 1.14 7.06 10.90
C ALA A 74 0.43 6.28 9.77
N GLY A 75 0.65 6.65 8.51
CA GLY A 75 0.22 5.89 7.33
C GLY A 75 1.28 4.91 6.85
N ASP A 76 0.98 4.19 5.77
CA ASP A 76 1.83 3.14 5.21
C ASP A 76 2.29 3.51 3.79
N LEU A 77 3.49 3.07 3.41
CA LEU A 77 3.96 3.14 2.02
C LEU A 77 3.63 1.81 1.34
N HIS A 78 2.90 1.88 0.23
CA HIS A 78 2.55 0.71 -0.58
C HIS A 78 3.52 0.55 -1.75
N HIS A 79 4.09 -0.64 -1.94
CA HIS A 79 4.91 -0.96 -3.12
C HIS A 79 4.05 -1.09 -4.38
N ARG A 80 4.23 -0.17 -5.34
CA ARG A 80 3.71 -0.31 -6.72
C ARG A 80 4.41 -1.45 -7.45
N THR A 81 5.66 -1.73 -7.11
CA THR A 81 6.47 -2.78 -7.72
C THR A 81 7.54 -3.22 -6.73
N TYR A 82 8.03 -4.45 -6.88
CA TYR A 82 9.12 -5.01 -6.07
C TYR A 82 10.44 -5.12 -6.85
N MET A 83 10.54 -4.47 -8.02
CA MET A 83 11.71 -4.56 -8.90
C MET A 83 13.03 -4.13 -8.24
N HIS A 84 12.99 -3.15 -7.32
CA HIS A 84 14.16 -2.65 -6.60
C HIS A 84 13.95 -2.81 -5.08
N LEU A 85 13.45 -3.96 -4.62
CA LEU A 85 13.22 -4.19 -3.19
C LEU A 85 14.50 -3.95 -2.37
N GLY A 86 14.42 -3.11 -1.35
CA GLY A 86 15.57 -2.65 -0.53
C GLY A 86 16.34 -1.45 -1.09
N ASP A 87 16.11 -1.07 -2.35
CA ASP A 87 16.64 0.14 -3.01
C ASP A 87 15.53 0.83 -3.81
N GLU A 88 14.33 0.90 -3.23
CA GLU A 88 13.15 1.34 -3.97
C GLU A 88 13.29 2.80 -4.39
N ARG A 89 12.85 3.12 -5.61
CA ARG A 89 12.74 4.52 -6.04
C ARG A 89 11.55 5.18 -5.37
N VAL A 90 11.61 6.50 -5.17
CA VAL A 90 10.48 7.27 -4.61
C VAL A 90 9.17 6.99 -5.36
N SER A 91 9.21 6.88 -6.69
CA SER A 91 8.05 6.64 -7.55
C SER A 91 7.47 5.23 -7.46
N GLU A 92 8.18 4.28 -6.86
CA GLU A 92 7.75 2.88 -6.68
C GLU A 92 6.97 2.69 -5.37
N LEU A 93 6.98 3.69 -4.50
CA LEU A 93 6.24 3.70 -3.25
C LEU A 93 5.08 4.70 -3.33
N VAL A 94 3.94 4.31 -2.77
CA VAL A 94 2.75 5.16 -2.70
C VAL A 94 2.39 5.47 -1.26
N PRO A 95 2.30 6.76 -0.87
CA PRO A 95 1.77 7.14 0.44
C PRO A 95 0.28 6.82 0.52
N LEU A 96 -0.13 6.00 1.48
CA LEU A 96 -1.53 5.71 1.77
C LEU A 96 -1.79 5.83 3.28
N CYS A 97 -2.96 6.38 3.64
CA CYS A 97 -3.49 6.17 4.99
C CYS A 97 -3.69 4.67 5.21
N ARG A 98 -3.49 4.19 6.43
CA ARG A 98 -3.58 2.75 6.77
C ARG A 98 -4.87 2.09 6.29
N ALA A 99 -6.01 2.78 6.38
CA ALA A 99 -7.29 2.27 5.87
C ALA A 99 -7.29 2.05 4.35
N HIS A 100 -6.72 2.98 3.58
CA HIS A 100 -6.61 2.85 2.13
C HIS A 100 -5.56 1.82 1.72
N HIS A 101 -4.47 1.71 2.47
CA HIS A 101 -3.46 0.66 2.29
C HIS A 101 -4.10 -0.73 2.38
N VAL A 102 -4.84 -1.00 3.46
CA VAL A 102 -5.54 -2.28 3.65
C VAL A 102 -6.53 -2.56 2.51
N LYS A 103 -7.32 -1.57 2.08
CA LYS A 103 -8.26 -1.73 0.96
C LYS A 103 -7.55 -2.12 -0.34
N VAL A 104 -6.38 -1.57 -0.62
CA VAL A 104 -5.58 -1.93 -1.79
C VAL A 104 -5.10 -3.38 -1.70
N HIS A 105 -4.56 -3.80 -0.56
CA HIS A 105 -4.14 -5.19 -0.35
C HIS A 105 -5.31 -6.17 -0.45
N GLU A 106 -6.44 -5.89 0.20
CA GLU A 106 -7.63 -6.74 0.13
C GLU A 106 -8.11 -6.91 -1.32
N ALA A 107 -8.05 -5.87 -2.15
CA ALA A 107 -8.46 -5.95 -3.55
C ALA A 107 -7.45 -6.76 -4.39
N LEU A 108 -6.15 -6.60 -4.15
CA LEU A 108 -5.10 -7.35 -4.84
C LEU A 108 -5.15 -8.85 -4.49
N GLU A 109 -5.49 -9.20 -3.24
CA GLU A 109 -5.66 -10.59 -2.80
C GLU A 109 -6.90 -11.26 -3.40
N ARG A 110 -7.99 -10.51 -3.58
CA ARG A 110 -9.28 -11.06 -4.02
C ARG A 110 -9.38 -11.25 -5.54
N GLU A 111 -8.70 -10.42 -6.32
CA GLU A 111 -8.89 -10.34 -7.76
C GLU A 111 -7.68 -10.89 -8.53
N SER A 112 -7.77 -12.16 -8.96
CA SER A 112 -6.73 -12.81 -9.78
C SER A 112 -6.48 -12.15 -11.16
N SER A 113 -7.37 -11.26 -11.61
CA SER A 113 -7.16 -10.41 -12.78
C SER A 113 -5.96 -9.47 -12.59
N TYR A 114 -5.73 -8.96 -11.39
CA TYR A 114 -4.61 -8.07 -11.10
C TYR A 114 -3.25 -8.77 -11.19
N LEU A 115 -3.19 -10.08 -10.87
CA LEU A 115 -1.99 -10.88 -11.04
C LEU A 115 -1.50 -10.89 -12.50
N ARG A 116 -2.44 -10.82 -13.46
CA ARG A 116 -2.13 -10.83 -14.90
C ARG A 116 -1.77 -9.45 -15.47
N MET A 117 -2.09 -8.37 -14.75
CA MET A 117 -1.85 -6.99 -15.22
C MET A 117 -0.48 -6.46 -14.83
N GLY A 118 0.22 -7.14 -13.92
CA GLY A 118 1.44 -6.65 -13.29
C GLY A 118 1.13 -5.72 -12.11
N ARG A 119 1.97 -5.81 -11.07
CA ARG A 119 1.75 -5.17 -9.76
C ARG A 119 1.55 -3.65 -9.85
N GLN A 120 2.33 -2.98 -10.70
CA GLN A 120 2.31 -1.52 -10.86
C GLN A 120 0.97 -1.06 -11.45
N TYR A 121 0.56 -1.66 -12.57
CA TYR A 121 -0.71 -1.33 -13.21
C TYR A 121 -1.91 -1.66 -12.32
N ALA A 122 -1.87 -2.79 -11.62
CA ALA A 122 -2.93 -3.17 -10.68
C ALA A 122 -3.06 -2.16 -9.54
N THR A 123 -1.95 -1.75 -8.93
CA THR A 123 -1.92 -0.75 -7.87
C THR A 123 -2.50 0.58 -8.34
N ASP A 124 -2.05 1.07 -9.51
CA ASP A 124 -2.52 2.34 -10.07
C ASP A 124 -4.02 2.31 -10.38
N ALA A 125 -4.51 1.20 -10.97
CA ALA A 125 -5.93 1.02 -11.28
C ALA A 125 -6.80 0.98 -10.01
N LEU A 126 -6.34 0.30 -8.95
CA LEU A 126 -7.05 0.24 -7.67
C LEU A 126 -7.09 1.58 -6.96
N ILE A 127 -5.99 2.33 -6.95
CA ILE A 127 -5.96 3.68 -6.40
C ILE A 127 -6.95 4.57 -7.15
N ALA A 128 -6.96 4.51 -8.49
CA ALA A 128 -7.90 5.28 -9.31
C ALA A 128 -9.36 4.92 -9.00
N ARG A 129 -9.68 3.62 -8.84
CA ARG A 129 -11.01 3.15 -8.45
C ARG A 129 -11.42 3.70 -7.07
N LEU A 130 -10.55 3.56 -6.07
CA LEU A 130 -10.84 4.03 -4.71
C LEU A 130 -11.02 5.56 -4.64
N ARG A 131 -10.25 6.33 -5.42
CA ARG A 131 -10.45 7.79 -5.57
C ARG A 131 -11.84 8.12 -6.12
N ALA A 132 -12.27 7.40 -7.14
CA ALA A 132 -13.56 7.62 -7.78
C ALA A 132 -14.72 7.29 -6.83
N GLU A 133 -14.61 6.20 -6.08
CA GLU A 133 -15.58 5.82 -5.04
C GLU A 133 -15.71 6.90 -3.96
N MET A 134 -14.58 7.40 -3.44
CA MET A 134 -14.58 8.47 -2.43
C MET A 134 -15.20 9.77 -2.95
N THR A 135 -14.88 10.16 -4.19
CA THR A 135 -15.46 11.36 -4.82
C THR A 135 -16.98 11.24 -4.93
N ASN A 136 -17.47 10.04 -5.27
CA ASN A 136 -18.89 9.77 -5.37
C ASN A 136 -19.58 9.78 -3.98
N GLU A 137 -18.91 9.28 -2.94
CA GLU A 137 -19.42 9.35 -1.56
C GLU A 137 -19.54 10.80 -1.06
N VAL A 138 -18.55 11.65 -1.33
CA VAL A 138 -18.61 13.09 -0.99
C VAL A 138 -19.74 13.80 -1.73
N ALA A 139 -19.96 13.47 -3.00
CA ALA A 139 -21.04 14.05 -3.81
C ALA A 139 -22.46 13.68 -3.30
N LEU A 140 -22.59 12.65 -2.46
CA LEU A 140 -23.86 12.20 -1.90
C LEU A 140 -24.15 12.74 -0.49
N LEU A 141 -23.21 13.47 0.13
CA LEU A 141 -23.47 14.14 1.41
C LEU A 141 -24.38 15.36 1.17
N PRO A 142 -25.55 15.45 1.82
CA PRO A 142 -26.40 16.62 1.70
C PRO A 142 -25.63 17.85 2.20
N ALA A 143 -25.63 18.92 1.41
CA ALA A 143 -25.08 20.20 1.82
C ALA A 143 -25.71 20.58 3.16
N GLU A 144 -24.88 20.78 4.19
CA GLU A 144 -25.34 21.18 5.52
C GLU A 144 -26.21 22.43 5.36
N SER A 145 -27.49 22.30 5.72
CA SER A 145 -28.40 23.44 5.78
C SER A 145 -27.90 24.37 6.88
N GLU A 146 -27.32 25.49 6.49
CA GLU A 146 -27.09 26.64 7.37
C GLU A 146 -28.46 27.14 7.86
N ASP A 147 -28.93 26.57 8.98
CA ASP A 147 -30.09 27.10 9.69
C ASP A 147 -29.67 28.34 10.47
N GLN A 148 -30.28 29.46 10.07
CA GLN A 148 -30.22 30.80 10.66
C GLN A 148 -31.05 30.90 11.94
#